data_AF-A0A8I3ARM7-F1
#
_entry.id   AF-A0A8I3ARM7-F1
#
_cell.length_a   1.000
_cell.length_b   1.000
_cell.length_c   1.000
_cell.angle_alpha   90.00
_cell.angle_beta   90.00
_cell.angle_gamma   90.00
#
_symmetry.space_group_name_H-M   'P 1'
#
loop_
_entity.id
_entity.type
_entity.pdbx_description
1 polymer ?
#
loop_
_entity_poly.entity_id
_entity_poly.type
_entity_poly.pdbx_seq_one_letter_code
_entity_poly.pdbx_strand_id
1 'polypeptide(L)'
;MGLDLAQTGLSFYTQRLKDDKTLDKPNTSANGFEALGYYAGGVVVANVAGVDASTINILSLAYVASRVFYTLIYVVLQANRKFAPLRTLVWFMGQIVTVTLLFKAAGALST
;
A
#
# COMPACT_ATOMS: atom_id res chain seq x y z
N MET A 1 -39.08 27.70 -20.36
CA MET A 1 -37.73 28.29 -20.33
C MET A 1 -36.95 27.93 -19.04
N GLY A 2 -37.58 27.88 -17.86
CA GLY A 2 -36.87 27.55 -16.61
C GLY A 2 -36.45 26.06 -16.40
N LEU A 3 -37.21 25.10 -16.96
CA LEU A 3 -36.85 23.67 -16.85
C LEU A 3 -35.62 23.27 -17.68
N ASP A 4 -35.40 23.95 -18.80
CA ASP A 4 -34.29 23.68 -19.72
C ASP A 4 -32.94 24.09 -19.10
N LEU A 5 -32.92 25.19 -18.35
CA LEU A 5 -31.75 25.62 -17.57
C LEU A 5 -31.40 24.65 -16.44
N ALA A 6 -32.41 24.05 -15.80
CA ALA A 6 -32.20 23.05 -14.75
C ALA A 6 -31.64 21.73 -15.31
N GLN A 7 -32.15 21.26 -16.45
CA GLN A 7 -31.61 20.08 -17.14
C GLN A 7 -30.20 20.33 -17.68
N THR A 8 -29.96 21.52 -18.22
CA THR A 8 -28.64 21.96 -18.68
C THR A 8 -27.65 22.00 -17.52
N GLY A 9 -28.03 22.58 -16.38
CA GLY A 9 -27.21 22.61 -15.16
C GLY A 9 -26.90 21.22 -14.60
N LEU A 10 -27.87 20.30 -14.60
CA LEU A 10 -27.67 18.91 -14.17
C LEU A 10 -26.76 18.14 -15.12
N SER A 11 -26.87 18.38 -16.43
CA SER A 11 -25.98 17.83 -17.46
C SER A 11 -24.54 18.34 -17.29
N PHE A 12 -24.37 19.64 -17.03
CA PHE A 12 -23.06 20.21 -16.72
C PHE A 12 -22.46 19.67 -15.42
N TYR A 13 -23.27 19.49 -14.38
CA TYR A 13 -22.83 18.91 -13.11
C TYR A 13 -22.39 17.45 -13.28
N THR A 14 -23.19 16.63 -13.95
CA THR A 14 -22.87 15.22 -14.23
C THR A 14 -21.67 15.07 -15.16
N GLN A 15 -21.49 15.96 -16.14
CA GLN A 15 -20.30 15.99 -16.98
C GLN A 15 -19.04 16.36 -16.19
N ARG A 16 -19.13 17.32 -15.24
CA ARG A 16 -18.01 17.69 -14.36
C ARG A 16 -17.60 16.55 -13.43
N LEU A 17 -18.56 15.79 -12.91
CA LEU A 17 -18.27 14.57 -12.13
C LEU A 17 -17.59 13.48 -12.97
N LYS A 18 -17.93 13.37 -14.26
CA LYS A 18 -17.28 12.42 -15.20
C LYS A 18 -15.90 12.87 -15.66
N ASP A 19 -15.71 14.18 -15.86
CA ASP A 19 -14.44 14.78 -16.30
C ASP A 19 -13.43 14.85 -15.16
N ASP A 20 -13.90 14.88 -13.91
CA ASP A 20 -13.07 14.67 -12.74
C ASP A 20 -12.67 13.19 -12.64
N LYS A 21 -11.67 12.84 -13.46
CA LYS A 21 -10.93 11.56 -13.42
C LYS A 21 -10.27 11.26 -12.06
N THR A 22 -10.46 12.09 -11.03
CA THR A 22 -9.98 11.85 -9.66
C THR A 22 -11.09 11.40 -8.71
N LEU A 23 -12.37 11.65 -9.03
CA LEU A 23 -13.53 11.28 -8.21
C LEU A 23 -13.86 9.77 -8.25
N ASP A 24 -13.53 9.10 -9.35
CA ASP A 24 -13.70 7.64 -9.56
C ASP A 24 -12.36 6.87 -9.44
N LYS A 25 -11.31 7.50 -8.92
CA LYS A 25 -10.08 6.77 -8.57
C LYS A 25 -10.23 6.26 -7.13
N PRO A 26 -10.57 4.99 -6.90
CA PRO A 26 -10.37 4.40 -5.59
C PRO A 26 -8.89 4.49 -5.24
N ASN A 27 -8.58 5.44 -4.37
CA ASN A 27 -7.64 5.31 -3.28
C ASN A 27 -6.27 4.74 -3.71
N THR A 28 -5.49 5.49 -4.49
CA THR A 28 -4.09 5.08 -4.78
C THR A 28 -3.28 4.90 -3.49
N SER A 29 -3.71 5.57 -2.41
CA SER A 29 -3.22 5.45 -1.03
C SER A 29 -3.70 4.17 -0.30
N ALA A 30 -4.89 3.61 -0.61
CA ALA A 30 -5.45 2.48 0.15
C ALA A 30 -4.59 1.22 0.09
N ASN A 31 -3.99 0.92 -1.07
CA ASN A 31 -3.09 -0.22 -1.22
C ASN A 31 -1.88 -0.16 -0.27
N GLY A 32 -1.41 1.05 0.06
CA GLY A 32 -0.36 1.26 1.05
C GLY A 32 -0.87 1.06 2.47
N PHE A 33 -2.06 1.57 2.78
CA PHE A 33 -2.67 1.49 4.11
C PHE A 33 -3.07 0.06 4.51
N GLU A 34 -3.61 -0.74 3.59
CA GLU A 34 -3.96 -2.13 3.86
C GLU A 34 -2.73 -2.99 4.19
N ALA A 35 -1.66 -2.86 3.40
CA ALA A 35 -0.42 -3.60 3.61
C ALA A 35 0.36 -3.12 4.86
N LEU A 36 0.13 -1.88 5.30
CA LEU A 36 0.73 -1.33 6.51
C LEU A 36 0.06 -1.88 7.76
N GLY A 37 -1.27 -1.99 7.77
CA GLY A 37 -2.01 -2.63 8.85
C GLY A 37 -1.59 -4.09 9.07
N TYR A 38 -1.45 -4.85 7.97
CA TYR A 38 -0.97 -6.23 8.03
C TYR A 38 0.45 -6.36 8.61
N TYR A 39 1.36 -5.51 8.15
CA TYR A 39 2.73 -5.48 8.67
C TYR A 39 2.79 -5.11 10.16
N ALA A 40 2.05 -4.07 10.57
CA ALA A 40 2.00 -3.64 11.96
C ALA A 40 1.47 -4.75 12.88
N GLY A 41 0.42 -5.45 12.45
CA GLY A 41 -0.07 -6.63 13.17
C GLY A 41 0.99 -7.73 13.31
N GLY A 42 1.77 -7.99 12.26
CA GLY A 42 2.90 -8.93 12.28
C GLY A 42 3.99 -8.54 13.29
N VAL A 43 4.35 -7.25 13.37
CA VAL A 43 5.32 -6.76 14.35
C VAL A 43 4.79 -6.89 15.77
N VAL A 44 3.53 -6.52 16.01
CA VAL A 44 2.90 -6.62 17.33
C VAL A 44 2.86 -8.07 17.79
N VAL A 45 2.38 -9.00 16.95
CA VAL A 45 2.26 -10.40 17.34
C VAL A 45 3.64 -11.05 17.56
N ALA A 46 4.66 -10.68 16.78
CA ALA A 46 6.03 -11.15 16.99
C ALA A 46 6.63 -10.66 18.32
N ASN A 47 6.37 -9.40 18.70
CA ASN A 47 6.79 -8.88 20.01
C ASN A 47 6.06 -9.60 21.15
N VAL A 48 4.73 -9.77 21.04
CA VAL A 48 3.92 -10.46 22.07
C VAL A 48 4.31 -11.93 22.21
N ALA A 49 4.64 -12.59 21.10
CA ALA A 49 5.11 -13.98 21.08
C ALA A 49 6.54 -14.15 21.63
N GLY A 50 7.26 -13.07 21.94
CA GLY A 50 8.63 -13.16 22.47
C GLY A 50 9.69 -13.47 21.43
N VAL A 51 9.46 -13.16 20.15
CA VAL A 51 10.50 -13.24 19.12
C VAL A 51 11.62 -12.25 19.47
N ASP A 52 12.87 -12.67 19.27
CA ASP A 52 14.05 -11.83 19.51
C ASP A 52 13.93 -10.45 18.84
N ALA A 53 14.17 -9.40 19.63
CA ALA A 53 14.00 -8.01 19.20
C ALA A 53 14.94 -7.62 18.04
N SER A 54 16.15 -8.17 17.98
CA SER A 54 17.08 -7.92 16.86
C SER A 54 16.50 -8.46 15.56
N THR A 55 15.91 -9.65 15.60
CA THR A 55 15.21 -10.24 14.44
C THR A 55 14.06 -9.35 13.98
N ILE A 56 13.20 -8.90 14.90
CA ILE A 56 12.06 -8.02 14.57
C ILE A 56 12.57 -6.70 13.97
N ASN A 57 13.64 -6.11 14.53
CA ASN A 57 14.19 -4.84 14.07
C ASN A 57 14.80 -4.94 12.67
N ILE A 58 15.55 -6.01 12.37
CA ILE A 58 16.13 -6.23 11.05
C ILE A 58 15.02 -6.41 10.00
N LEU A 59 14.00 -7.22 10.32
CA LEU A 59 12.85 -7.41 9.44
C LEU A 59 12.10 -6.08 9.23
N SER A 60 11.91 -5.31 10.30
CA SER A 60 11.25 -4.00 10.23
C SER A 60 12.01 -3.01 9.35
N LEU A 61 13.34 -2.97 9.47
CA LEU A 61 14.20 -2.15 8.62
C LEU A 61 14.09 -2.57 7.14
N ALA A 62 14.06 -3.88 6.86
CA ALA A 62 13.88 -4.41 5.52
C ALA A 62 12.52 -4.01 4.92
N TYR A 63 11.44 -4.02 5.72
CA TYR A 63 10.13 -3.54 5.28
C TYR A 63 10.17 -2.05 4.93
N VAL A 64 10.70 -1.20 5.81
CA VAL A 64 10.79 0.24 5.57
C VAL A 64 11.63 0.54 4.34
N ALA A 65 12.78 -0.12 4.18
CA ALA A 65 13.61 0.00 2.99
C ALA A 65 12.83 -0.37 1.72
N SER A 66 12.07 -1.47 1.73
CA SER A 66 11.21 -1.85 0.59
C SER A 66 10.21 -0.74 0.22
N ARG A 67 9.62 -0.06 1.20
CA ARG A 67 8.67 1.04 0.95
C ARG A 67 9.34 2.28 0.40
N VAL A 68 10.53 2.61 0.89
CA VAL A 68 11.33 3.70 0.33
C VAL A 68 11.68 3.40 -1.13
N PHE A 69 12.19 2.20 -1.43
CA PHE A 69 12.50 1.81 -2.81
C PHE A 69 11.27 1.80 -3.71
N TYR A 70 10.13 1.30 -3.23
CA TYR A 70 8.87 1.32 -3.99
C TYR A 70 8.48 2.74 -4.36
N THR A 71 8.52 3.67 -3.40
CA THR A 71 8.22 5.09 -3.61
C THR A 71 9.21 5.73 -4.59
N LEU A 72 10.51 5.44 -4.47
CA LEU A 72 11.52 5.96 -5.41
C LEU A 72 11.29 5.45 -6.83
N ILE A 73 11.00 4.16 -7.00
CA ILE A 73 10.68 3.58 -8.32
C ILE A 73 9.44 4.24 -8.91
N TYR A 74 8.42 4.45 -8.09
CA TYR A 74 7.16 5.07 -8.51
C TYR A 74 7.32 6.55 -8.87
N VAL A 75 8.07 7.33 -8.09
CA VAL A 75 8.18 8.79 -8.30
C VAL A 75 9.23 9.12 -9.35
N VAL A 76 10.39 8.46 -9.32
CA VAL A 76 11.57 8.87 -10.11
C VAL A 76 11.69 8.06 -11.39
N LEU A 77 11.39 6.76 -11.36
CA LEU A 77 11.66 5.85 -12.48
C LEU A 77 10.43 5.52 -13.33
N GLN A 78 9.22 5.98 -12.96
CA GLN A 78 7.96 5.60 -13.62
C GLN A 78 7.86 6.03 -15.09
N ALA A 79 8.61 7.04 -15.54
CA ALA A 79 8.66 7.43 -16.95
C ALA A 79 9.18 6.31 -17.87
N ASN A 80 9.99 5.39 -17.34
CA ASN A 80 10.57 4.29 -18.08
C ASN A 80 9.79 2.99 -17.83
N ARG A 81 9.06 2.53 -18.85
CA ARG A 81 8.21 1.31 -18.80
C ARG A 81 8.98 0.03 -18.45
N LYS A 82 10.31 0.04 -18.59
CA LYS A 82 11.21 -1.07 -18.19
C LYS A 82 11.27 -1.31 -16.67
N PHE A 83 10.93 -0.31 -15.84
CA PHE A 83 10.96 -0.45 -14.37
C PHE A 83 9.62 -0.87 -13.76
N ALA A 84 8.58 -1.04 -14.58
CA ALA A 84 7.30 -1.59 -14.14
C ALA A 84 7.41 -2.92 -13.36
N PRO A 85 8.20 -3.93 -13.78
CA PRO A 85 8.34 -5.17 -13.00
C PRO A 85 9.08 -4.99 -11.66
N LEU A 86 10.00 -4.01 -11.57
CA LEU A 86 10.76 -3.77 -10.34
C LEU A 86 9.86 -3.30 -9.19
N ARG A 87 8.83 -2.51 -9.51
CA ARG A 87 7.82 -2.08 -8.54
C ARG A 87 7.10 -3.27 -7.90
N THR A 88 6.76 -4.27 -8.70
CA THR A 88 6.09 -5.50 -8.23
C THR A 88 7.03 -6.32 -7.36
N LEU A 89 8.30 -6.49 -7.77
CA LEU A 89 9.30 -7.20 -6.98
C LEU A 89 9.51 -6.56 -5.59
N VAL A 90 9.68 -5.24 -5.54
CA VAL A 90 9.89 -4.52 -4.28
C VAL A 90 8.65 -4.58 -3.39
N TRP A 91 7.45 -4.56 -3.99
CA TRP A 91 6.21 -4.78 -3.24
C TRP A 91 6.16 -6.19 -2.63
N PHE A 92 6.53 -7.23 -3.39
CA PHE A 92 6.58 -8.60 -2.90
C PHE A 92 7.58 -8.77 -1.74
N MET A 93 8.73 -8.10 -1.78
CA MET A 93 9.69 -8.12 -0.67
C MET A 93 9.05 -7.66 0.64
N GLY A 94 8.25 -6.58 0.60
CA GLY A 94 7.51 -6.12 1.77
C GLY A 94 6.50 -7.15 2.30
N GLN A 95 5.84 -7.90 1.41
CA GLN A 95 4.91 -8.98 1.81
C GLN A 95 5.65 -10.16 2.44
N ILE A 96 6.81 -10.55 1.90
CA ILE A 96 7.65 -11.63 2.44
C ILE A 96 8.08 -11.31 3.87
N VAL A 97 8.45 -10.06 4.15
CA VAL A 97 8.81 -9.63 5.50
C VAL A 97 7.64 -9.80 6.47
N THR A 98 6.44 -9.32 6.10
CA THR A 98 5.24 -9.46 6.93
C THR A 98 4.92 -10.93 7.23
N VAL A 99 4.96 -11.79 6.21
CA VAL A 99 4.71 -13.23 6.37
C VAL A 99 5.77 -13.87 7.27
N THR A 100 7.04 -13.47 7.13
CA THR A 100 8.14 -13.97 7.97
C THR A 100 7.94 -13.63 9.45
N LEU A 101 7.48 -12.41 9.77
CA LEU A 101 7.14 -12.02 11.15
C LEU A 101 6.06 -12.93 11.74
N LEU A 102 5.02 -13.25 10.97
CA LEU A 102 3.95 -14.15 11.42
C LEU A 102 4.46 -15.57 11.67
N PHE A 103 5.30 -16.12 10.78
CA PHE A 103 5.90 -17.45 10.99
C PHE A 103 6.84 -17.49 12.19
N LYS A 104 7.65 -16.44 12.40
CA LYS A 104 8.51 -16.32 13.59
C LYS A 104 7.69 -16.28 14.87
N ALA A 105 6.60 -15.51 14.89
CA ALA A 105 5.68 -15.45 16.01
C ALA A 105 5.00 -16.81 16.28
N ALA A 106 4.51 -17.48 15.23
CA ALA A 106 3.91 -18.80 15.36
C ALA A 106 4.88 -19.84 15.92
N GLY A 107 6.14 -19.81 15.48
CA GLY A 107 7.19 -20.68 16.02
C GLY A 107 7.45 -20.43 17.51
N ALA A 108 7.53 -19.17 17.93
CA ALA A 108 7.76 -18.81 19.33
C ALA A 108 6.59 -19.18 20.26
N LEU A 109 5.36 -19.17 19.76
CA LEU A 109 4.16 -19.59 20.51
C LEU A 109 4.00 -21.12 20.60
N SER A 110 4.68 -21.88 19.73
CA SER A 110 4.56 -23.33 19.67
C SER A 110 5.48 -24.10 20.61
N THR A 111 6.37 -23.39 21.31
CA THR A 111 7.31 -23.88 22.32
C THR A 111 6.85 -23.54 23.71
#